data_AF-A1E284-F1
#
_entry.id   AF-A1E284-F1
#
_cell.length_a   1.000
_cell.length_b   1.000
_cell.length_c   1.000
_cell.angle_alpha   90.00
_cell.angle_beta   90.00
_cell.angle_gamma   90.00
#
_symmetry.space_group_name_H-M   'P 1'
#
loop_
_entity.id
_entity.type
_entity.pdbx_description
1 polymer ?
#
loop_
_entity_poly.entity_id
_entity_poly.type
_entity_poly.pdbx_seq_one_letter_code
_entity_poly.pdbx_strand_id
1 'polypeptide(L)'
;SDCLRYEMYPLGVKVSVVEPGNFIAATSLYSPESIQAIAKKMWEELPEVVRKDYGKKYFDEKIAKMETYCSSGSTDTSPVIDAVTHALTATTPYTRYHPMDYYWW
;
A
#
# COMPACT_ATOMS: atom_id res chain seq x y z
N SER A 1 -10.40 -0.76 -12.09
CA SER A 1 -9.39 -0.82 -13.16
C SER A 1 -9.94 -1.49 -14.41
N ASP A 2 -10.44 -2.73 -14.32
CA ASP A 2 -10.87 -3.46 -15.51
C ASP A 2 -12.02 -2.81 -16.29
N CYS A 3 -13.02 -2.23 -15.61
CA CYS A 3 -14.08 -1.48 -16.30
C CYS A 3 -13.53 -0.34 -17.15
N LEU A 4 -12.68 0.51 -16.57
CA LEU A 4 -12.04 1.62 -17.29
C LEU A 4 -11.23 1.12 -18.49
N ARG A 5 -10.50 0.00 -18.36
CA ARG A 5 -9.77 -0.59 -19.49
C ARG A 5 -10.70 -0.99 -20.63
N TYR A 6 -11.84 -1.61 -20.33
CA TYR A 6 -12.82 -1.99 -21.35
C TYR A 6 -13.50 -0.78 -21.98
N GLU A 7 -13.83 0.24 -21.19
CA GLU A 7 -14.46 1.47 -21.67
C GLU A 7 -13.53 2.30 -22.56
N MET A 8 -12.22 2.29 -22.28
CA MET A 8 -11.21 3.05 -23.03
C MET A 8 -10.69 2.32 -24.27
N TYR A 9 -10.88 1.01 -24.35
CA TYR A 9 -10.42 0.19 -25.47
C TYR A 9 -10.91 0.68 -26.86
N PRO A 10 -12.21 1.04 -27.05
CA PRO A 10 -12.69 1.59 -28.32
C PRO A 10 -12.03 2.92 -28.73
N LEU A 11 -11.49 3.66 -27.77
CA LEU A 11 -10.79 4.93 -27.99
C LEU A 11 -9.31 4.73 -28.32
N GLY A 12 -8.83 3.48 -28.38
CA GLY A 12 -7.41 3.16 -28.60
C GLY A 12 -6.52 3.47 -27.39
N VAL A 13 -7.10 3.79 -26.24
CA VAL A 13 -6.37 4.13 -25.01
C VAL A 13 -6.09 2.87 -24.21
N LYS A 14 -4.81 2.66 -23.86
CA LYS A 14 -4.36 1.53 -23.04
C LYS A 14 -4.32 1.93 -21.58
N VAL A 15 -4.80 1.04 -20.70
CA VAL A 15 -4.86 1.26 -19.26
C VAL A 15 -4.02 0.19 -18.57
N SER A 16 -3.12 0.61 -17.69
CA SER A 16 -2.26 -0.26 -16.87
C SER A 16 -2.40 0.12 -15.39
N VAL A 17 -2.31 -0.86 -14.50
CA VAL A 17 -2.21 -0.64 -13.04
C VAL A 17 -0.79 -0.96 -12.60
N VAL A 18 -0.21 -0.09 -11.78
CA VAL A 18 1.03 -0.37 -11.07
C VAL A 18 0.69 -0.47 -9.58
N GLU A 19 0.93 -1.64 -8.98
CA GLU A 19 0.61 -1.94 -7.58
C GLU A 19 1.91 -2.25 -6.82
N PRO A 20 2.62 -1.22 -6.32
CA PRO A 20 3.84 -1.41 -5.54
C PRO A 20 3.54 -2.03 -4.17
N GLY A 21 4.42 -2.93 -3.73
CA GLY A 21 4.37 -3.56 -2.40
C GLY A 21 5.70 -3.45 -1.67
N ASN A 22 5.65 -3.27 -0.34
CA ASN A 22 6.84 -3.22 0.52
C ASN A 22 7.79 -2.01 0.30
N PHE A 23 7.25 -0.81 0.00
CA PHE A 23 8.03 0.44 -0.12
C PHE A 23 7.73 1.44 0.99
N ILE A 24 7.20 1.01 2.15
CA ILE A 24 6.84 1.94 3.22
C ILE A 24 8.07 2.74 3.66
N ALA A 25 9.23 2.10 3.83
CA ALA A 25 10.49 2.80 4.13
C ALA A 25 10.91 3.86 3.08
N ALA A 26 10.55 3.68 1.80
CA ALA A 26 10.81 4.67 0.75
C ALA A 26 9.78 5.82 0.70
N THR A 27 8.65 5.66 1.39
CA THR A 27 7.52 6.58 1.29
C THR A 27 7.21 7.22 2.64
N SER A 28 6.96 8.52 2.68
CA SER A 28 6.50 9.19 3.91
C SER A 28 4.99 9.05 4.13
N LEU A 29 4.38 7.94 3.68
CA LEU A 29 2.94 7.68 3.82
C LEU A 29 2.55 7.42 5.28
N TYR A 30 3.47 6.84 6.05
CA TYR A 30 3.32 6.66 7.49
C TYR A 30 4.53 7.28 8.18
N SER A 31 4.25 8.01 9.26
CA SER A 31 5.22 8.38 10.29
C SER A 31 4.79 7.80 11.64
N PRO A 32 5.71 7.59 12.60
CA PRO A 32 5.36 7.15 13.94
C PRO A 32 4.26 8.02 14.58
N GLU A 33 4.32 9.33 14.40
CA GLU A 33 3.35 10.28 14.94
C GLU A 33 1.97 10.10 14.28
N SER A 34 1.94 9.92 12.96
CA SER A 34 0.69 9.69 12.23
C SER A 34 0.04 8.36 12.63
N ILE A 35 0.86 7.31 12.84
CA ILE A 35 0.38 5.99 13.28
C ILE A 35 -0.24 6.11 14.66
N GLN A 36 0.42 6.78 15.60
CA GLN A 36 -0.09 6.99 16.96
C GLN A 36 -1.36 7.84 16.98
N ALA A 37 -1.44 8.89 16.16
CA ALA A 37 -2.64 9.72 16.06
C ALA A 37 -3.84 8.93 15.52
N ILE A 38 -3.64 8.14 14.46
CA ILE A 38 -4.68 7.27 13.90
C ILE A 38 -5.07 6.19 14.90
N ALA A 39 -4.11 5.54 15.55
CA ALA A 39 -4.35 4.51 16.56
C ALA A 39 -5.19 5.03 17.73
N LYS A 40 -4.86 6.20 18.26
CA LYS A 40 -5.62 6.85 19.33
C LYS A 40 -7.05 7.10 18.89
N LYS A 41 -7.24 7.73 17.72
CA LYS A 41 -8.58 8.01 17.18
C LYS A 41 -9.39 6.73 16.99
N MET A 42 -8.80 5.70 16.36
CA MET A 42 -9.45 4.40 16.17
C MET A 42 -9.88 3.79 17.50
N TRP A 43 -9.00 3.80 18.51
CA TRP A 43 -9.34 3.29 19.82
C TRP A 43 -10.50 4.07 20.43
N GLU A 44 -10.48 5.40 20.38
CA GLU A 44 -11.50 6.31 20.93
C GLU A 44 -12.87 6.22 20.23
N GLU A 45 -12.90 5.85 18.94
CA GLU A 45 -14.14 5.72 18.16
C GLU A 45 -14.71 4.28 18.17
N LEU A 46 -13.94 3.29 18.63
CA LEU A 46 -14.41 1.91 18.70
C LEU A 46 -15.58 1.73 19.68
N PRO A 47 -16.65 1.00 19.30
CA PRO A 47 -17.72 0.61 20.22
C PRO A 47 -17.20 -0.18 21.41
N GLU A 48 -17.83 -0.01 22.58
CA GLU A 48 -17.38 -0.63 23.83
C GLU A 48 -17.31 -2.16 23.75
N VAL A 49 -18.28 -2.79 23.08
CA VAL A 49 -18.28 -4.25 22.86
C VAL A 49 -17.00 -4.70 22.12
N VAL A 50 -16.60 -3.98 21.07
CA VAL A 50 -15.42 -4.30 20.28
C VAL A 50 -14.14 -4.07 21.08
N ARG A 51 -14.08 -3.00 21.90
CA ARG A 51 -12.92 -2.78 22.81
C ARG A 51 -12.75 -3.91 23.81
N LYS A 52 -13.85 -4.45 24.35
CA LYS A 52 -13.82 -5.58 25.29
C LYS A 52 -13.40 -6.88 24.60
N ASP A 53 -13.93 -7.13 23.41
CA ASP A 53 -13.65 -8.36 22.65
C ASP A 53 -12.19 -8.45 22.23
N TYR A 54 -11.63 -7.38 21.65
CA TYR A 54 -10.22 -7.37 21.22
C TYR A 54 -9.26 -7.09 22.37
N GLY A 55 -9.65 -6.22 23.31
CA GLY A 55 -8.81 -5.80 24.42
C GLY A 55 -7.73 -4.79 24.02
N LYS A 56 -7.36 -3.92 24.98
CA LYS A 56 -6.37 -2.87 24.75
C LYS A 56 -4.97 -3.42 24.46
N LYS A 57 -4.57 -4.48 25.18
CA LYS A 57 -3.24 -5.10 25.04
C LYS A 57 -3.00 -5.59 23.60
N TYR A 58 -3.95 -6.33 23.03
CA TYR A 58 -3.86 -6.82 21.66
C TYR A 58 -3.77 -5.65 20.66
N PHE A 59 -4.59 -4.62 20.87
CA PHE A 59 -4.54 -3.41 20.03
C PHE A 59 -3.15 -2.77 20.06
N ASP A 60 -2.60 -2.51 21.26
CA ASP A 60 -1.29 -1.87 21.42
C ASP A 60 -0.15 -2.71 20.80
N GLU A 61 -0.20 -4.04 20.93
CA GLU A 61 0.75 -4.95 20.28
C GLU A 61 0.71 -4.84 18.74
N LYS A 62 -0.48 -4.66 18.15
CA LYS A 62 -0.62 -4.46 16.70
C LYS A 62 -0.10 -3.10 16.26
N ILE A 63 -0.31 -2.05 17.05
CA ILE A 63 0.22 -0.73 16.75
C ILE A 63 1.75 -0.74 16.82
N ALA A 64 2.35 -1.35 17.85
CA ALA A 64 3.81 -1.47 17.95
C ALA A 64 4.42 -2.24 16.75
N LYS A 65 3.74 -3.29 16.27
CA LYS A 65 4.15 -3.99 15.05
C LYS A 65 4.08 -3.08 13.81
N MET A 66 3.04 -2.27 13.69
CA MET A 66 2.89 -1.30 12.60
C MET A 66 3.98 -0.21 12.63
N GLU A 67 4.33 0.29 13.81
CA GLU A 67 5.42 1.25 13.98
C GLU A 67 6.76 0.68 13.53
N THR A 68 7.02 -0.60 13.86
CA THR A 68 8.21 -1.31 13.38
C THR A 68 8.18 -1.48 11.86
N TYR A 69 7.00 -1.71 11.29
CA TYR A 69 6.82 -1.85 9.84
C TYR A 69 7.04 -0.53 9.08
N CYS A 70 6.79 0.61 9.74
CA CYS A 70 6.92 1.96 9.17
C CYS A 70 8.32 2.29 8.64
N SER A 71 9.36 1.67 9.21
CA SER A 71 10.75 1.85 8.77
C SER A 71 11.28 0.64 8.00
N SER A 72 10.42 -0.33 7.68
CA SER A 72 10.78 -1.55 6.96
C SER A 72 10.36 -1.52 5.49
N GLY A 73 10.96 -2.39 4.71
CA GLY A 73 10.74 -2.50 3.27
C GLY A 73 11.87 -1.90 2.44
N SER A 74 11.69 -1.93 1.13
CA SER A 74 12.65 -1.40 0.17
C SER A 74 12.68 0.13 0.22
N THR A 75 13.88 0.70 0.25
CA THR A 75 14.14 2.12 -0.01
C THR A 75 14.45 2.39 -1.48
N ASP A 76 14.80 1.36 -2.25
CA ASP A 76 15.04 1.46 -3.68
C ASP A 76 13.71 1.49 -4.43
N THR A 77 13.36 2.63 -5.03
CA THR A 77 12.12 2.83 -5.79
C THR A 77 12.26 2.53 -7.28
N SER A 78 13.46 2.17 -7.74
CA SER A 78 13.74 1.88 -9.15
C SER A 78 12.76 0.87 -9.76
N PRO A 79 12.37 -0.24 -9.08
CA PRO A 79 11.40 -1.18 -9.65
C PRO A 79 10.04 -0.55 -9.99
N VAL A 80 9.59 0.43 -9.20
CA VAL A 80 8.35 1.16 -9.45
C VAL A 80 8.51 2.10 -10.64
N ILE A 81 9.63 2.82 -10.72
CA ILE A 81 9.94 3.74 -11.82
C ILE A 81 10.06 2.96 -13.14
N ASP A 82 10.71 1.80 -13.12
CA ASP A 82 10.86 0.94 -14.29
C ASP A 82 9.51 0.40 -14.76
N ALA A 83 8.64 -0.03 -13.84
CA ALA A 83 7.29 -0.48 -14.15
C ALA A 83 6.45 0.64 -14.81
N VAL A 84 6.51 1.87 -14.28
CA VAL A 84 5.83 3.03 -14.87
C VAL A 84 6.41 3.36 -16.24
N THR A 85 7.74 3.35 -16.36
CA THR A 85 8.44 3.63 -17.62
C THR A 85 8.04 2.63 -18.70
N HIS A 86 8.02 1.33 -18.38
CA HIS A 86 7.56 0.29 -19.29
C HIS A 86 6.08 0.47 -19.67
N ALA A 87 5.21 0.79 -18.70
CA ALA A 87 3.79 1.03 -18.97
C ALA A 87 3.54 2.19 -19.96
N LEU A 88 4.40 3.21 -19.95
CA LEU A 88 4.31 4.37 -20.83
C LEU A 88 4.96 4.18 -22.20
N THR A 89 6.03 3.38 -22.29
CA THR A 89 6.87 3.30 -23.49
C THR A 89 6.66 2.02 -24.30
N ALA A 90 6.16 0.95 -23.70
CA ALA A 90 5.99 -0.32 -24.40
C ALA A 90 4.90 -0.24 -25.48
N THR A 91 5.16 -0.89 -26.62
CA THR A 91 4.13 -1.06 -27.66
C THR A 91 2.94 -1.88 -27.14
N THR A 92 3.17 -2.83 -26.23
CA THR A 92 2.14 -3.66 -25.60
C THR A 92 2.38 -3.72 -24.08
N PRO A 93 1.99 -2.68 -23.31
CA PRO A 93 2.16 -2.68 -21.87
C PRO A 93 1.27 -3.73 -21.20
N TYR A 94 1.72 -4.26 -20.06
CA TYR A 94 0.91 -5.16 -19.25
C TYR A 94 -0.28 -4.43 -18.62
N THR A 95 -1.40 -5.14 -18.44
CA THR A 95 -2.55 -4.58 -17.72
C THR A 95 -2.25 -4.34 -16.23
N ARG A 96 -1.34 -5.11 -15.64
CA ARG A 96 -0.93 -4.99 -14.23
C ARG A 96 0.57 -5.21 -14.07
N TYR A 97 1.18 -4.38 -13.24
CA TYR A 97 2.56 -4.46 -12.79
C TYR A 97 2.58 -4.57 -11.27
N HIS A 98 3.32 -5.52 -10.74
CA HIS A 98 3.54 -5.66 -9.29
C HIS A 98 5.04 -5.49 -9.02
N PRO A 99 5.56 -4.25 -9.04
CA PRO A 99 6.93 -4.00 -8.65
C PRO A 99 7.00 -4.21 -7.14
N MET A 100 7.33 -5.43 -6.72
CA MET A 100 7.54 -5.80 -5.33
C MET A 100 8.42 -7.04 -5.30
N ASP A 101 9.20 -7.17 -4.23
CA ASP A 101 10.09 -8.30 -4.05
C ASP A 101 9.33 -9.43 -3.34
N TYR A 102 9.17 -10.58 -4.00
CA TYR A 102 8.30 -11.69 -3.56
C TYR A 102 8.93 -12.54 -2.43
N TYR A 103 10.00 -12.09 -1.79
CA TYR A 103 10.70 -12.85 -0.74
C TYR A 103 10.44 -12.33 0.68
N TRP A 104 9.53 -11.37 0.86
CA TRP A 104 9.28 -10.69 2.14
C TRP A 104 7.96 -11.08 2.83
N TRP A 105 7.38 -12.26 2.53
CA TRP A 105 6.23 -12.82 3.24
C TRP A 105 6.63 -13.76 4.37
#